data_AF-A0A7K7PZ15-F1
#
_entry.id   AF-A0A7K7PZ15-F1
#
_cell.length_a   1.000
_cell.length_b   1.000
_cell.length_c   1.000
_cell.angle_alpha   90.00
_cell.angle_beta   90.00
_cell.angle_gamma   90.00
#
_symmetry.space_group_name_H-M   'P 1'
#
loop_
_entity.id
_entity.type
_entity.pdbx_description
1 polymer ?
#
loop_
_entity_poly.entity_id
_entity_poly.type
_entity_poly.pdbx_seq_one_letter_code
_entity_poly.pdbx_strand_id
1 'polypeptide(L)' 'AMFEPLKETVALLKTYGDKMPEEIHLQLQNLPEQWENNKKLCVRVADNAAPLQAAEATILRDKCQ' A
#
# COMPACT_ATOMS: atom_id res chain seq x y z
N ALA A 1 -6.20 1.67 11.67
CA ALA A 1 -5.67 1.23 10.37
C ALA A 1 -5.48 2.44 9.45
N MET A 2 -4.88 2.24 8.27
CA MET A 2 -4.42 3.31 7.37
C MET A 2 -5.54 4.19 6.79
N PHE A 3 -6.78 3.68 6.75
CA PHE A 3 -7.92 4.32 6.08
C PHE A 3 -8.93 4.97 7.04
N GLU A 4 -8.63 4.99 8.33
CA GLU A 4 -9.49 5.51 9.38
C GLU A 4 -9.75 7.01 9.25
N PRO A 5 -8.75 7.85 8.92
CA PRO A 5 -8.99 9.27 8.65
C PRO A 5 -9.99 9.52 7.51
N LEU A 6 -10.01 8.63 6.50
CA LEU A 6 -10.94 8.74 5.39
C LEU A 6 -12.36 8.35 5.82
N LYS A 7 -12.51 7.33 6.66
CA LYS A 7 -13.80 6.97 7.28
C LYS A 7 -14.35 8.09 8.16
N GLU A 8 -13.48 8.73 8.94
CA GLU A 8 -13.83 9.87 9.79
C GLU A 8 -14.27 11.09 8.96
N THR A 9 -13.58 11.37 7.86
CA THR A 9 -13.95 12.45 6.95
C THR A 9 -15.32 12.20 6.31
N VAL A 10 -15.60 10.97 5.86
CA VAL A 10 -16.91 10.60 5.32
C VAL A 10 -18.01 10.70 6.37
N ALA A 11 -17.74 10.27 7.61
CA ALA A 11 -18.68 10.42 8.71
C ALA A 11 -18.96 11.90 9.01
N LEU A 12 -17.94 12.75 9.00
CA LEU A 12 -18.05 14.19 9.20
C LEU A 12 -18.88 14.85 8.09
N LEU A 13 -18.58 14.60 6.82
CA LEU A 13 -19.35 15.14 5.69
C LEU A 13 -20.83 14.74 5.76
N LYS A 14 -21.12 13.51 6.19
CA LYS A 14 -22.49 13.05 6.44
C LYS A 14 -23.20 13.87 7.52
N THR A 15 -22.49 14.38 8.54
CA THR A 15 -23.08 15.28 9.55
C THR A 15 -23.44 16.66 8.98
N TYR A 16 -22.77 17.09 7.92
CA TYR A 16 -23.07 18.34 7.22
C TYR A 16 -24.18 18.21 6.16
N GLY A 17 -24.73 17.01 5.97
CA GLY A 17 -25.83 16.75 5.03
C GLY A 17 -25.37 16.27 3.64
N ASP A 18 -24.07 16.11 3.42
CA ASP A 18 -23.55 15.59 2.16
C ASP A 18 -23.80 14.08 2.05
N LYS A 19 -24.54 13.68 1.01
CA LYS A 19 -24.68 12.27 0.63
C LYS A 19 -23.55 11.88 -0.31
N MET A 20 -22.60 11.11 0.22
CA MET A 20 -21.58 10.47 -0.60
C MET A 20 -22.19 9.41 -1.53
N PRO A 21 -21.69 9.27 -2.76
CA PRO A 21 -22.08 8.19 -3.65
C PRO A 21 -21.81 6.81 -3.04
N GLU A 22 -22.65 5.83 -3.37
CA GLU A 22 -22.49 4.44 -2.92
C GLU A 22 -21.14 3.84 -3.34
N GLU A 23 -20.63 4.26 -4.50
CA GLU A 23 -19.31 3.87 -4.99
C GLU A 23 -18.19 4.18 -3.99
N ILE A 24 -18.24 5.34 -3.31
CA ILE A 24 -17.20 5.73 -2.34
C ILE A 24 -17.25 4.82 -1.11
N HIS A 25 -18.45 4.41 -0.69
CA HIS A 25 -18.61 3.45 0.41
C HIS A 25 -18.05 2.07 0.04
N LEU A 26 -18.31 1.62 -1.19
CA LEU A 26 -17.79 0.36 -1.70
C LEU A 26 -16.26 0.39 -1.82
N GLN A 27 -15.69 1.48 -2.33
CA GLN A 27 -14.24 1.66 -2.38
C GLN A 27 -13.61 1.64 -0.98
N LEU A 28 -14.20 2.34 0.00
CA LEU A 28 -13.76 2.34 1.39
C LEU A 28 -13.77 0.95 2.05
N GLN A 29 -14.71 0.10 1.65
CA GLN A 29 -14.78 -1.28 2.13
C GLN A 29 -13.70 -2.17 1.49
N ASN A 30 -13.39 -1.97 0.21
CA ASN A 30 -12.46 -2.81 -0.55
C ASN A 30 -10.99 -2.40 -0.40
N LEU A 31 -10.72 -1.12 -0.07
CA LEU A 31 -9.38 -0.55 0.07
C LEU A 31 -8.45 -1.35 1.01
N PRO A 32 -8.89 -1.78 2.22
CA PRO A 32 -8.05 -2.58 3.10
C PRO A 32 -7.56 -3.88 2.47
N GLU A 33 -8.43 -4.60 1.76
CA GLU A 33 -8.06 -5.85 1.10
C GLU A 33 -7.06 -5.62 -0.04
N GLN A 34 -7.32 -4.62 -0.89
CA GLN A 34 -6.40 -4.24 -1.97
C GLN A 34 -5.04 -3.81 -1.43
N TRP A 35 -5.01 -3.08 -0.33
CA TRP A 35 -3.77 -2.68 0.34
C TRP A 35 -2.98 -3.88 0.88
N GLU A 36 -3.65 -4.84 1.53
CA GLU A 36 -2.99 -6.07 1.97
C GLU A 36 -2.39 -6.86 0.80
N ASN A 37 -3.11 -6.98 -0.31
CA ASN A 37 -2.62 -7.64 -1.51
C ASN A 37 -1.41 -6.92 -2.11
N ASN A 38 -1.44 -5.59 -2.16
CA ASN A 38 -0.33 -4.79 -2.64
C ASN A 38 0.91 -4.93 -1.75
N LYS A 39 0.74 -4.90 -0.42
CA LYS A 39 1.84 -5.14 0.53
C LYS A 39 2.49 -6.50 0.31
N LYS A 40 1.69 -7.55 0.14
CA LYS A 40 2.20 -8.91 -0.15
C LYS A 40 2.99 -8.95 -1.46
N LEU A 41 2.53 -8.24 -2.49
CA LEU A 41 3.25 -8.12 -3.75
C LEU A 41 4.59 -7.40 -3.56
N CYS A 42 4.60 -6.27 -2.85
CA CYS A 42 5.83 -5.53 -2.57
C CYS A 42 6.86 -6.40 -1.83
N VAL A 43 6.44 -7.14 -0.81
CA VAL A 43 7.32 -8.07 -0.08
C VAL A 43 7.87 -9.14 -1.01
N ARG A 44 7.02 -9.79 -1.82
CA ARG A 44 7.46 -10.81 -2.78
C ARG A 44 8.48 -10.26 -3.77
N VAL A 45 8.25 -9.06 -4.29
CA VAL A 45 9.17 -8.41 -5.23
C VAL A 45 10.50 -8.10 -4.54
N ALA A 46 10.47 -7.60 -3.29
CA ALA A 46 11.67 -7.36 -2.51
C ALA A 46 12.46 -8.66 -2.27
N ASP A 47 11.79 -9.74 -1.88
CA ASP A 47 12.42 -11.06 -1.67
C ASP A 47 13.07 -11.59 -2.94
N ASN A 48 12.42 -11.43 -4.10
CA ASN A 48 12.97 -11.81 -5.40
C ASN A 48 14.16 -10.92 -5.83
N ALA A 49 14.15 -9.64 -5.46
CA ALA A 49 15.20 -8.69 -5.80
C ALA A 49 16.44 -8.81 -4.88
N ALA A 50 16.27 -9.23 -3.63
CA ALA A 50 17.34 -9.36 -2.64
C ALA A 50 18.58 -10.15 -3.13
N PRO A 51 18.46 -11.35 -3.73
CA PRO A 51 19.64 -12.07 -4.22
C PRO A 51 20.34 -11.36 -5.39
N LEU A 52 19.59 -10.69 -6.26
CA LEU A 52 20.16 -9.92 -7.38
C LEU A 52 20.94 -8.71 -6.86
N GLN A 53 20.37 -7.99 -5.90
CA GLN A 53 21.03 -6.87 -5.23
C GLN A 53 22.31 -7.33 -4.49
N ALA A 54 22.28 -8.50 -3.84
CA ALA A 54 23.45 -9.07 -3.17
C ALA A 54 24.57 -9.48 -4.15
N ALA A 55 24.20 -10.02 -5.32
CA ALA A 55 25.14 -10.34 -6.39
C ALA A 55 25.82 -9.08 -6.93
N GLU A 56 25.05 -8.04 -7.25
CA GLU A 56 25.58 -6.74 -7.70
C GLU A 56 26.49 -6.10 -6.64
N ALA A 57 26.08 -6.12 -5.37
CA ALA A 57 26.89 -5.60 -4.27
C ALA A 57 28.24 -6.34 -4.13
N THR A 58 28.27 -7.65 -4.38
CA THR A 58 29.50 -8.44 -4.40
C THR A 58 30.42 -8.02 -5.54
N ILE A 59 29.89 -7.89 -6.76
CA ILE A 59 30.67 -7.44 -7.93
C ILE A 59 31.29 -6.05 -7.69
N LEU A 60 30.51 -5.13 -7.11
CA LEU A 60 31.00 -3.79 -6.79
C LEU A 60 32.12 -3.81 -5.75
N ARG A 61 31.97 -4.63 -4.70
CA ARG A 61 33.01 -4.80 -3.68
C ARG A 61 34.30 -5.34 -4.29
N ASP A 62 34.21 -6.36 -5.14
CA ASP A 62 35.37 -7.01 -5.74
C ASP A 62 36.11 -6.06 -6.71
N LYS A 63 35.40 -5.13 -7.36
CA LYS A 63 36.00 -4.09 -8.22
C LYS A 63 36.69 -2.97 -7.43
N CYS A 64 36.31 -2.77 -6.18
CA CYS A 64 36.87 -1.74 -5.29
C CYS A 64 38.05 -2.25 -4.44
N GLN A 65 38.33 -3.55 -4.48
CA GLN A 65 39.57 -4.15 -3.99
C GLN A 65 40.65 -4.12 -5.08
#